data_AF-A0A258W6S2-F1
#
_entry.id   AF-A0A258W6S2-F1
#
_cell.length_a   1.000
_cell.length_b   1.000
_cell.length_c   1.000
_cell.angle_alpha   90.00
_cell.angle_beta   90.00
_cell.angle_gamma   90.00
#
_symmetry.space_group_name_H-M   'P 1'
#
loop_
_entity.id
_entity.type
_entity.pdbx_description
1 polymer ?
#
loop_
_entity_poly.entity_id
_entity_poly.type
_entity_poly.pdbx_seq_one_letter_code
_entity_poly.pdbx_strand_id
1 'polypeptide(L)'
;MKIIFLVATVLFFEFSIHARSGGVDGGGGRAIICRNADNTIRSAEVLDLYEGRVQYLLNYKDVNSKWTEQIDHILLNSGWNEASKTNLFTKNTLQWISHIKSNMRFLPQDASLTSINDSHEAIAPVGCTIEQAVNYINDSLILFDGNIWNSFSETQKAALIMHEAIYRELREYPHQEKDSIRARHFNAYLFSGGLVDSTVIDLLVLLPPEKLVLCSGYDDNGKYTQFQVTSLNKDNQTSKFFFQYLNGRTMLTRTTLEINYVSGAIAVEIARELINPSHPLGNGIYLVGQTKSAFESGDRISLSISQNADKTPRVTLHGRSALDNSTFDTALTCK
;
A
#
# COMPACT_ATOMS: atom_id res chain seq x y z
N MET A 1 26.01 47.03 -49.86
CA MET A 1 24.67 46.43 -50.07
C MET A 1 24.77 44.95 -49.76
N LYS A 2 23.99 44.46 -48.77
CA LYS A 2 23.84 43.05 -48.32
C LYS A 2 25.00 42.43 -47.52
N ILE A 3 25.12 42.88 -46.27
CA ILE A 3 25.54 42.07 -45.11
C ILE A 3 24.35 42.13 -44.14
N ILE A 4 24.15 41.10 -43.30
CA ILE A 4 23.05 40.89 -42.33
C ILE A 4 22.00 39.94 -42.89
N PHE A 5 22.15 38.62 -42.65
CA PHE A 5 21.08 37.65 -42.42
C PHE A 5 21.65 36.22 -42.24
N LEU A 6 22.63 35.98 -41.34
CA LEU A 6 23.09 34.60 -41.13
C LEU A 6 23.83 34.32 -39.80
N VAL A 7 23.37 34.82 -38.64
CA VAL A 7 23.88 34.35 -37.32
C VAL A 7 22.81 34.45 -36.23
N ALA A 8 21.58 34.04 -36.50
CA ALA A 8 20.48 34.13 -35.52
C ALA A 8 19.59 32.88 -35.47
N THR A 9 20.15 31.72 -35.82
CA THR A 9 19.40 30.46 -35.83
C THR A 9 20.26 29.37 -35.19
N VAL A 10 19.67 28.65 -34.23
CA VAL A 10 20.09 27.33 -33.72
C VAL A 10 21.11 27.31 -32.56
N LEU A 11 20.88 28.07 -31.49
CA LEU A 11 21.47 27.74 -30.17
C LEU A 11 20.61 28.24 -28.99
N PHE A 12 19.28 28.22 -29.15
CA PHE A 12 18.41 28.00 -28.00
C PHE A 12 18.45 26.50 -27.71
N PHE A 13 19.54 26.06 -27.05
CA PHE A 13 19.47 24.89 -26.21
C PHE A 13 18.41 25.22 -25.16
N GLU A 14 17.18 24.81 -25.43
CA GLU A 14 16.15 24.67 -24.42
C GLU A 14 16.69 23.67 -23.40
N PHE A 15 17.51 24.17 -22.47
CA PHE A 15 17.51 23.65 -21.13
C PHE A 15 16.09 23.89 -20.63
N SER A 16 15.21 22.95 -20.97
CA SER A 16 14.08 22.61 -20.14
C SER A 16 14.71 22.24 -18.81
N ILE A 17 14.96 23.28 -18.00
CA ILE A 17 14.96 23.17 -16.56
C ILE A 17 13.59 22.59 -16.32
N HIS A 18 13.54 21.27 -16.26
CA HIS A 18 12.48 20.57 -15.61
C HIS A 18 12.62 21.11 -14.20
N ALA A 19 11.90 22.20 -13.93
CA ALA A 19 11.42 22.47 -12.61
C ALA A 19 10.75 21.13 -12.28
N ARG A 20 11.49 20.27 -11.56
CA ARG A 20 10.91 19.28 -10.69
C ARG A 20 10.01 20.16 -9.85
N SER A 21 8.76 20.32 -10.30
CA SER A 21 7.64 20.75 -9.50
C SER A 21 7.88 20.00 -8.22
N GLY A 22 8.36 20.70 -7.19
CA GLY A 22 8.81 20.10 -5.94
C GLY A 22 7.65 19.25 -5.49
N GLY A 23 7.77 17.96 -5.77
CA GLY A 23 6.64 17.04 -5.74
C GLY A 23 6.17 17.14 -4.32
N VAL A 24 4.94 17.66 -4.14
CA VAL A 24 4.47 18.13 -2.85
C VAL A 24 4.77 17.06 -1.82
N ASP A 25 5.80 17.31 -1.03
CA ASP A 25 6.37 16.40 -0.03
C ASP A 25 5.51 16.39 1.23
N GLY A 26 4.25 16.80 1.13
CA GLY A 26 3.27 16.68 2.18
C GLY A 26 2.64 15.30 2.16
N GLY A 27 3.40 14.28 2.57
CA GLY A 27 2.79 13.09 3.16
C GLY A 27 2.63 13.29 4.67
N GLY A 28 1.64 12.68 5.31
CA GLY A 28 1.63 12.60 6.76
C GLY A 28 0.42 11.91 7.37
N GLY A 29 0.57 11.44 8.60
CA GLY A 29 -0.46 10.74 9.34
C GLY A 29 -1.63 11.63 9.74
N ARG A 30 -2.80 10.99 9.78
CA ARG A 30 -4.08 11.61 10.09
C ARG A 30 -4.73 10.97 11.31
N ALA A 31 -5.68 11.69 11.88
CA ALA A 31 -6.38 11.30 13.09
C ALA A 31 -7.88 11.56 12.98
N ILE A 32 -8.66 10.69 13.60
CA ILE A 32 -10.06 10.91 13.92
C ILE A 32 -10.12 11.79 15.16
N ILE A 33 -10.69 12.98 15.02
CA ILE A 33 -10.84 13.96 16.09
C ILE A 33 -12.32 14.16 16.38
N CYS A 34 -12.71 13.95 17.63
CA CYS A 34 -14.05 14.27 18.10
C CYS A 34 -13.95 15.43 19.09
N ARG A 35 -14.67 16.52 18.83
CA ARG A 35 -14.60 17.75 19.64
C ARG A 35 -15.87 17.95 20.45
N ASN A 36 -15.74 18.64 21.58
CA ASN A 36 -16.87 19.17 22.34
C ASN A 36 -17.43 20.43 21.65
N ALA A 37 -18.55 20.94 22.15
CA ALA A 37 -19.19 22.16 21.61
C ALA A 37 -18.31 23.42 21.74
N ASP A 38 -17.35 23.44 22.67
CA ASP A 38 -16.36 24.49 22.86
C ASP A 38 -15.09 24.29 22.00
N ASN A 39 -15.13 23.35 21.05
CA ASN A 39 -14.04 22.97 20.15
C ASN A 39 -12.83 22.26 20.82
N THR A 40 -12.89 21.95 22.11
CA THR A 40 -11.86 21.15 22.79
C THR A 40 -11.86 19.70 22.28
N ILE A 41 -10.68 19.08 22.15
CA ILE A 41 -10.56 17.68 21.73
C ILE A 41 -11.09 16.79 22.87
N ARG A 42 -12.21 16.12 22.63
CA ARG A 42 -12.79 15.14 23.55
C ARG A 42 -12.10 13.78 23.42
N SER A 43 -11.78 13.40 22.20
CA SER A 43 -11.05 12.18 21.89
C SER A 43 -10.28 12.34 20.59
N ALA A 44 -9.13 11.69 20.52
CA ALA A 44 -8.34 11.57 19.31
C ALA A 44 -8.00 10.08 19.09
N GLU A 45 -7.95 9.66 17.83
CA GLU A 45 -7.54 8.32 17.44
C GLU A 45 -6.77 8.35 16.13
N VAL A 46 -5.60 7.70 16.06
CA VAL A 46 -4.86 7.58 14.79
C VAL A 46 -5.71 6.82 13.78
N LEU A 47 -5.83 7.37 12.57
CA LEU A 47 -6.74 6.85 11.53
C LEU A 47 -6.48 5.37 11.25
N ASP A 48 -5.22 4.95 11.25
CA ASP A 48 -4.77 3.56 11.07
C ASP A 48 -5.47 2.59 12.01
N LEU A 49 -5.46 2.90 13.31
CA LEU A 49 -6.01 2.05 14.34
C LEU A 49 -7.54 2.02 14.25
N TYR A 50 -8.15 3.19 13.99
CA TYR A 50 -9.59 3.28 13.77
C TYR A 50 -10.02 2.38 12.60
N GLU A 51 -9.42 2.54 11.42
CA GLU A 51 -9.68 1.71 10.23
C GLU A 51 -9.41 0.23 10.52
N GLY A 52 -8.27 -0.07 11.17
CA GLY A 52 -7.92 -1.38 11.74
C GLY A 52 -9.10 -2.06 12.42
N ARG A 53 -9.70 -1.37 13.38
CA ARG A 53 -10.78 -1.87 14.21
C ARG A 53 -12.09 -2.02 13.45
N VAL A 54 -12.50 -1.02 12.67
CA VAL A 54 -13.85 -1.01 12.09
C VAL A 54 -13.93 -1.67 10.71
N GLN A 55 -12.86 -1.61 9.91
CA GLN A 55 -12.83 -2.14 8.54
C GLN A 55 -12.24 -3.55 8.51
N TYR A 56 -11.20 -3.81 9.30
CA TYR A 56 -10.46 -5.07 9.28
C TYR A 56 -10.71 -5.95 10.50
N LEU A 57 -11.58 -5.50 11.43
CA LEU A 57 -11.95 -6.21 12.66
C LEU A 57 -10.73 -6.60 13.52
N LEU A 58 -9.67 -5.79 13.44
CA LEU A 58 -8.45 -5.99 14.22
C LEU A 58 -8.65 -5.49 15.65
N ASN A 59 -8.09 -6.23 16.60
CA ASN A 59 -8.12 -5.85 18.01
C ASN A 59 -6.72 -5.47 18.46
N TYR A 60 -6.53 -4.22 18.86
CA TYR A 60 -5.35 -3.75 19.58
C TYR A 60 -5.75 -3.38 21.02
N LYS A 61 -4.76 -3.37 21.90
CA LYS A 61 -4.94 -2.96 23.30
C LYS A 61 -4.11 -1.72 23.54
N ASP A 62 -4.71 -0.71 24.13
CA ASP A 62 -3.93 0.39 24.70
C ASP A 62 -3.02 -0.17 25.80
N VAL A 63 -1.76 0.21 25.74
CA VAL A 63 -0.74 -0.13 26.73
C VAL A 63 -0.26 1.15 27.39
N ASN A 64 -0.07 1.12 28.71
CA ASN A 64 0.35 2.29 29.48
C ASN A 64 1.86 2.53 29.49
N SER A 65 2.65 1.75 28.76
CA SER A 65 4.09 2.00 28.58
C SER A 65 4.33 3.18 27.65
N LYS A 66 5.52 3.79 27.72
CA LYS A 66 5.85 4.92 26.85
C LYS A 66 5.78 4.49 25.39
N TRP A 67 5.34 5.37 24.51
CA TRP A 67 5.20 5.08 23.08
C TRP A 67 6.50 4.55 22.46
N THR A 68 7.66 5.01 22.93
CA THR A 68 8.97 4.51 22.48
C THR A 68 9.18 3.04 22.82
N GLU A 69 8.78 2.63 24.02
CA GLU A 69 8.89 1.24 24.49
C GLU A 69 7.89 0.34 23.75
N GLN A 70 6.71 0.88 23.40
CA GLN A 70 5.73 0.15 22.60
C GLN A 70 6.23 -0.14 21.19
N ILE A 71 6.89 0.82 20.55
CA ILE A 71 7.52 0.59 19.24
C ILE A 71 8.55 -0.55 19.36
N ASP A 72 9.44 -0.49 20.35
CA ASP A 72 10.48 -1.52 20.52
C ASP A 72 9.86 -2.91 20.77
N HIS A 73 8.77 -2.98 21.56
CA HIS A 73 8.03 -4.21 21.83
C HIS A 73 7.34 -4.76 20.57
N ILE A 74 6.73 -3.90 19.75
CA ILE A 74 6.10 -4.30 18.48
C ILE A 74 7.16 -4.87 17.54
N LEU A 75 8.28 -4.17 17.36
CA LEU A 75 9.37 -4.60 16.47
C LEU A 75 9.99 -5.94 16.93
N LEU A 76 10.10 -6.15 18.24
CA LEU A 76 10.59 -7.40 18.79
C LEU A 76 9.60 -8.55 18.55
N ASN A 77 8.34 -8.37 18.93
CA ASN A 77 7.35 -9.45 18.91
C ASN A 77 6.82 -9.76 17.53
N SER A 78 6.84 -8.80 16.62
CA SER A 78 6.43 -9.04 15.24
C SER A 78 7.50 -9.78 14.44
N GLY A 79 8.69 -10.07 14.99
CA GLY A 79 9.79 -10.66 14.22
C GLY A 79 10.55 -9.64 13.34
N TRP A 80 10.25 -8.34 13.46
CA TRP A 80 10.87 -7.26 12.67
C TRP A 80 12.38 -7.22 12.85
N ASN A 81 12.88 -7.48 14.07
CA ASN A 81 14.30 -7.49 14.37
C ASN A 81 15.07 -8.61 13.67
N GLU A 82 14.43 -9.76 13.45
CA GLU A 82 15.06 -10.83 12.68
C GLU A 82 15.02 -10.48 11.19
N ALA A 83 13.87 -10.00 10.73
CA ALA A 83 13.72 -9.57 9.34
C ALA A 83 14.66 -8.41 8.97
N SER A 84 14.97 -7.47 9.87
CA SER A 84 15.86 -6.33 9.58
C SER A 84 17.32 -6.70 9.36
N LYS A 85 17.71 -7.93 9.71
CA LYS A 85 19.05 -8.45 9.39
C LYS A 85 19.20 -8.80 7.91
N THR A 86 18.11 -9.19 7.25
CA THR A 86 18.12 -9.70 5.88
C THR A 86 17.31 -8.86 4.90
N ASN A 87 16.41 -8.00 5.40
CA ASN A 87 15.49 -7.22 4.58
C ASN A 87 15.75 -5.71 4.71
N LEU A 88 15.87 -5.04 3.57
CA LEU A 88 16.19 -3.61 3.50
C LEU A 88 15.03 -2.72 3.96
N PHE A 89 13.78 -3.10 3.70
CA PHE A 89 12.59 -2.35 4.09
C PHE A 89 12.51 -2.18 5.61
N THR A 90 12.66 -3.29 6.34
CA THR A 90 12.59 -3.27 7.80
C THR A 90 13.77 -2.52 8.40
N LYS A 91 14.97 -2.65 7.82
CA LYS A 91 16.15 -1.88 8.22
C LYS A 91 15.98 -0.37 8.02
N ASN A 92 15.51 0.05 6.85
CA ASN A 92 15.30 1.47 6.56
C ASN A 92 14.16 2.05 7.40
N THR A 93 13.09 1.29 7.64
CA THR A 93 12.00 1.71 8.53
C THR A 93 12.52 2.04 9.94
N LEU A 94 13.46 1.26 10.48
CA LEU A 94 14.10 1.57 11.78
C LEU A 94 14.91 2.87 11.74
N GLN A 95 15.58 3.16 10.62
CA GLN A 95 16.28 4.42 10.41
C GLN A 95 15.29 5.58 10.36
N TRP A 96 14.14 5.41 9.68
CA TRP A 96 13.08 6.40 9.63
C TRP A 96 12.46 6.68 11.00
N ILE A 97 12.22 5.66 11.83
CA ILE A 97 11.75 5.87 13.21
C ILE A 97 12.72 6.77 13.99
N SER A 98 14.02 6.49 13.87
CA SER A 98 15.06 7.29 14.54
C SER A 98 15.13 8.71 13.98
N HIS A 99 15.00 8.85 12.65
CA HIS A 99 14.98 10.12 11.95
C HIS A 99 13.78 10.98 12.37
N ILE A 100 12.58 10.41 12.44
CA ILE A 100 11.35 11.11 12.86
C ILE A 100 11.50 11.62 14.28
N LYS A 101 11.99 10.77 15.20
CA LYS A 101 12.27 11.13 16.60
C LYS A 101 13.18 12.36 16.72
N SER A 102 14.19 12.51 15.86
CA SER A 102 15.12 13.64 15.91
C SER A 102 14.58 14.91 15.23
N ASN A 103 13.71 14.76 14.23
CA ASN A 103 13.27 15.87 13.38
C ASN A 103 11.82 16.33 13.63
N MET A 104 11.11 15.69 14.57
CA MET A 104 9.78 16.12 14.98
C MET A 104 9.80 17.53 15.62
N ARG A 105 8.85 18.37 15.20
CA ARG A 105 8.61 19.70 15.77
C ARG A 105 7.11 19.87 16.00
N PHE A 106 6.74 20.31 17.19
CA PHE A 106 5.34 20.52 17.54
C PHE A 106 4.91 21.95 17.22
N LEU A 107 3.75 22.08 16.60
CA LEU A 107 3.06 23.35 16.49
C LEU A 107 2.59 23.85 17.86
N PRO A 108 2.56 25.18 18.09
CA PRO A 108 1.97 25.76 19.28
C PRO A 108 0.44 25.51 19.32
N GLN A 109 -0.18 25.74 20.48
CA GLN A 109 -1.60 25.43 20.70
C GLN A 109 -2.57 26.22 19.82
N ASP A 110 -2.15 27.37 19.28
CA ASP A 110 -2.93 28.26 18.43
C ASP A 110 -2.71 28.04 16.92
N ALA A 111 -1.94 27.01 16.56
CA ALA A 111 -1.70 26.61 15.17
C ALA A 111 -2.18 25.18 14.91
N SER A 112 -2.63 24.93 13.69
CA SER A 112 -3.05 23.61 13.21
C SER A 112 -2.42 23.30 11.86
N LEU A 113 -2.26 22.00 11.57
CA LEU A 113 -1.82 21.56 10.25
C LEU A 113 -2.94 21.72 9.22
N THR A 114 -2.58 22.14 8.01
CA THR A 114 -3.50 22.11 6.86
C THR A 114 -3.67 20.68 6.37
N SER A 115 -4.89 20.29 6.03
CA SER A 115 -5.17 18.98 5.43
C SER A 115 -4.49 18.86 4.05
N ILE A 116 -3.83 17.72 3.80
CA ILE A 116 -3.20 17.41 2.51
C ILE A 116 -3.91 16.24 1.87
N ASN A 117 -4.48 16.40 0.68
CA ASN A 117 -5.33 15.38 0.05
C ASN A 117 -4.53 14.20 -0.55
N ASP A 118 -3.94 13.34 0.29
CA ASP A 118 -3.09 12.20 -0.12
C ASP A 118 -3.54 10.83 0.45
N SER A 119 -4.57 10.83 1.29
CA SER A 119 -4.85 9.73 2.21
C SER A 119 -6.09 8.92 1.84
N HIS A 120 -6.93 9.40 0.90
CA HIS A 120 -8.12 8.71 0.40
C HIS A 120 -8.97 8.08 1.52
N GLU A 121 -9.43 8.90 2.45
CA GLU A 121 -10.24 8.45 3.59
C GLU A 121 -11.51 7.74 3.16
N ALA A 122 -11.78 6.59 3.79
CA ALA A 122 -13.04 5.89 3.58
C ALA A 122 -14.08 6.21 4.67
N ILE A 123 -13.66 6.35 5.93
CA ILE A 123 -14.57 6.23 7.08
C ILE A 123 -14.18 7.09 8.28
N ALA A 124 -15.18 7.71 8.92
CA ALA A 124 -15.06 8.40 10.21
C ALA A 124 -16.33 8.16 11.06
N PRO A 125 -16.25 8.19 12.40
CA PRO A 125 -17.44 8.17 13.25
C PRO A 125 -18.34 9.39 13.02
N VAL A 126 -19.64 9.20 13.21
CA VAL A 126 -20.61 10.30 13.19
C VAL A 126 -20.24 11.34 14.25
N GLY A 127 -20.15 12.61 13.84
CA GLY A 127 -19.82 13.73 14.72
C GLY A 127 -18.32 13.92 14.99
N CYS A 128 -17.45 13.23 14.25
CA CYS A 128 -16.00 13.41 14.30
C CYS A 128 -15.46 13.81 12.92
N THR A 129 -14.27 14.40 12.89
CA THR A 129 -13.57 14.85 11.67
C THR A 129 -12.25 14.12 11.50
N ILE A 130 -11.77 14.01 10.27
CA ILE A 130 -10.41 13.54 9.99
C ILE A 130 -9.52 14.76 9.83
N GLU A 131 -8.50 14.85 10.68
CA GLU A 131 -7.58 15.99 10.74
C GLU A 131 -6.13 15.52 10.56
N GLN A 132 -5.28 16.40 10.03
CA GLN A 132 -3.86 16.14 9.82
C GLN A 132 -3.13 16.18 11.16
N ALA A 133 -2.44 15.11 11.53
CA ALA A 133 -1.67 15.03 12.78
C ALA A 133 -0.18 15.26 12.55
N VAL A 134 0.34 14.89 11.37
CA VAL A 134 1.74 15.03 10.97
C VAL A 134 1.85 15.60 9.57
N ASN A 135 2.85 16.42 9.28
CA ASN A 135 3.14 16.89 7.93
C ASN A 135 4.66 16.97 7.70
N TYR A 136 5.13 16.36 6.61
CA TYR A 136 6.49 16.53 6.13
C TYR A 136 6.60 17.83 5.33
N ILE A 137 7.41 18.77 5.81
CA ILE A 137 7.76 19.96 5.01
C ILE A 137 8.97 19.64 4.11
N ASN A 138 9.90 18.85 4.64
CA ASN A 138 11.03 18.25 3.95
C ASN A 138 11.65 17.17 4.87
N ASP A 139 12.70 16.51 4.39
CA ASP A 139 13.44 15.48 5.12
C ASP A 139 14.14 15.97 6.41
N SER A 140 14.12 17.26 6.74
CA SER A 140 14.71 17.78 7.98
C SER A 140 13.68 18.39 8.93
N LEU A 141 12.42 18.48 8.51
CA LEU A 141 11.37 19.12 9.28
C LEU A 141 10.04 18.37 9.14
N ILE A 142 9.66 17.74 10.25
CA ILE A 142 8.40 17.00 10.37
C ILE A 142 7.57 17.70 11.43
N LEU A 143 6.48 18.32 11.00
CA LEU A 143 5.58 19.07 11.87
C LEU A 143 4.50 18.16 12.45
N PHE A 144 4.27 18.26 13.75
CA PHE A 144 3.22 17.56 14.46
C PHE A 144 2.23 18.58 15.03
N ASP A 145 0.93 18.31 14.89
CA ASP A 145 -0.08 19.09 15.60
C ASP A 145 0.01 18.79 17.10
N GLY A 146 0.43 19.79 17.89
CA GLY A 146 0.68 19.62 19.32
C GLY A 146 -0.58 19.32 20.12
N ASN A 147 -1.74 19.86 19.72
CA ASN A 147 -3.00 19.63 20.41
C ASN A 147 -3.48 18.18 20.20
N ILE A 148 -3.42 17.70 18.96
CA ILE A 148 -3.76 16.32 18.61
C ILE A 148 -2.79 15.35 19.30
N TRP A 149 -1.48 15.58 19.20
CA TRP A 149 -0.46 14.73 19.82
C TRP A 149 -0.63 14.57 21.33
N ASN A 150 -0.93 15.67 22.03
CA ASN A 150 -1.14 15.65 23.47
C ASN A 150 -2.45 14.96 23.88
N SER A 151 -3.40 14.83 22.96
CA SER A 151 -4.67 14.13 23.17
C SER A 151 -4.59 12.62 22.90
N PHE A 152 -3.49 12.15 22.29
CA PHE A 152 -3.26 10.74 22.02
C PHE A 152 -2.83 9.93 23.25
N SER A 153 -3.28 8.68 23.30
CA SER A 153 -2.67 7.66 24.17
C SER A 153 -1.22 7.37 23.74
N GLU A 154 -0.43 6.75 24.60
CA GLU A 154 0.93 6.33 24.23
C GLU A 154 0.93 5.31 23.08
N THR A 155 -0.08 4.45 23.00
CA THR A 155 -0.27 3.52 21.88
C THR A 155 -0.55 4.25 20.58
N GLN A 156 -1.37 5.30 20.62
CA GLN A 156 -1.64 6.12 19.44
C GLN A 156 -0.42 6.92 18.99
N LYS A 157 0.37 7.48 19.91
CA LYS A 157 1.66 8.10 19.56
C LYS A 157 2.60 7.11 18.90
N ALA A 158 2.68 5.88 19.43
CA ALA A 158 3.49 4.82 18.84
C ALA A 158 3.02 4.48 17.43
N ALA A 159 1.70 4.33 17.24
CA ALA A 159 1.10 4.03 15.94
C ALA A 159 1.36 5.13 14.92
N LEU A 160 1.23 6.39 15.31
CA LEU A 160 1.52 7.51 14.41
C LEU A 160 2.99 7.51 13.95
N ILE A 161 3.94 7.30 14.86
CA ILE A 161 5.37 7.27 14.48
C ILE A 161 5.68 6.07 13.58
N MET A 162 5.09 4.90 13.85
CA MET A 162 5.21 3.73 13.00
C MET A 162 4.60 3.98 11.61
N HIS A 163 3.44 4.65 11.53
CA HIS A 163 2.83 5.05 10.27
C HIS A 163 3.81 5.85 9.41
N GLU A 164 4.34 6.94 9.97
CA GLU A 164 5.24 7.82 9.23
C GLU A 164 6.48 7.07 8.71
N ALA A 165 7.05 6.18 9.53
CA ALA A 165 8.22 5.41 9.14
C ALA A 165 7.93 4.39 8.03
N ILE A 166 6.83 3.64 8.16
CA ILE A 166 6.37 2.66 7.17
C ILE A 166 6.02 3.38 5.87
N TYR A 167 5.24 4.46 5.95
CA TYR A 167 4.78 5.19 4.77
C TYR A 167 5.94 5.84 4.04
N ARG A 168 6.92 6.40 4.77
CA ARG A 168 8.11 6.95 4.14
C ARG A 168 8.87 5.89 3.36
N GLU A 169 9.11 4.72 3.95
CA GLU A 169 9.78 3.63 3.24
C GLU A 169 8.99 3.16 2.02
N LEU A 170 7.66 3.11 2.11
CA LEU A 170 6.79 2.78 0.99
C LEU A 170 6.75 3.87 -0.11
N ARG A 171 7.07 5.13 0.19
CA ARG A 171 7.21 6.18 -0.83
C ARG A 171 8.55 6.16 -1.52
N GLU A 172 9.61 5.77 -0.80
CA GLU A 172 10.96 5.69 -1.35
C GLU A 172 11.07 4.64 -2.47
N TYR A 173 12.00 4.84 -3.40
CA TYR A 173 12.21 3.94 -4.52
C TYR A 173 12.64 2.54 -4.02
N PRO A 174 12.06 1.43 -4.52
CA PRO A 174 11.29 1.30 -5.77
C PRO A 174 9.76 1.41 -5.63
N HIS A 175 9.23 1.77 -4.47
CA HIS A 175 7.82 1.54 -4.14
C HIS A 175 6.87 2.62 -4.65
N GLN A 176 7.30 3.89 -4.65
CA GLN A 176 6.56 5.02 -5.25
C GLN A 176 5.06 5.05 -4.86
N GLU A 177 4.72 4.67 -3.61
CA GLU A 177 3.32 4.74 -3.15
C GLU A 177 2.78 6.16 -3.29
N LYS A 178 1.54 6.26 -3.76
CA LYS A 178 0.86 7.55 -3.97
C LYS A 178 -0.04 7.96 -2.82
N ASP A 179 -0.40 7.00 -1.97
CA ASP A 179 -1.30 7.18 -0.83
C ASP A 179 -0.84 6.32 0.36
N SER A 180 -1.39 6.61 1.55
CA SER A 180 -1.01 5.93 2.78
C SER A 180 -1.89 4.72 3.13
N ILE A 181 -2.81 4.27 2.25
CA ILE A 181 -3.78 3.21 2.58
C ILE A 181 -3.07 1.94 3.07
N ARG A 182 -2.00 1.52 2.37
CA ARG A 182 -1.27 0.31 2.77
C ARG A 182 -0.46 0.51 4.04
N ALA A 183 0.12 1.70 4.24
CA ALA A 183 0.82 2.01 5.47
C ALA A 183 -0.13 1.91 6.67
N ARG A 184 -1.33 2.48 6.55
CA ARG A 184 -2.38 2.42 7.59
C ARG A 184 -2.79 1.00 7.92
N HIS A 185 -3.09 0.21 6.89
CA HIS A 185 -3.48 -1.18 7.06
C HIS A 185 -2.36 -2.01 7.70
N PHE A 186 -1.12 -1.87 7.21
CA PHE A 186 0.01 -2.62 7.76
C PHE A 186 0.31 -2.24 9.21
N ASN A 187 0.28 -0.95 9.51
CA ASN A 187 0.48 -0.45 10.86
C ASN A 187 -0.61 -0.98 11.82
N ALA A 188 -1.88 -0.93 11.42
CA ALA A 188 -2.97 -1.49 12.21
C ALA A 188 -2.77 -2.98 12.54
N TYR A 189 -2.29 -3.76 11.56
CA TYR A 189 -1.98 -5.17 11.79
C TYR A 189 -0.86 -5.38 12.80
N LEU A 190 0.22 -4.61 12.74
CA LEU A 190 1.32 -4.73 13.73
C LEU A 190 0.81 -4.48 15.14
N PHE A 191 -0.02 -3.45 15.33
CA PHE A 191 -0.61 -3.13 16.63
C PHE A 191 -1.63 -4.16 17.11
N SER A 192 -2.19 -4.97 16.20
CA SER A 192 -3.06 -6.10 16.56
C SER A 192 -2.30 -7.34 17.05
N GLY A 193 -0.96 -7.29 17.13
CA GLY A 193 -0.10 -8.42 17.49
C GLY A 193 0.29 -9.28 16.28
N GLY A 194 0.16 -8.73 15.09
CA GLY A 194 0.50 -9.39 13.85
C GLY A 194 1.99 -9.72 13.72
N LEU A 195 2.29 -10.92 13.22
CA LEU A 195 3.67 -11.35 12.92
C LEU A 195 4.09 -10.89 11.51
N VAL A 196 5.35 -10.48 11.41
CA VAL A 196 6.08 -10.11 10.19
C VAL A 196 7.12 -11.18 9.94
N ASP A 197 6.87 -12.03 8.94
CA ASP A 197 7.89 -12.93 8.40
C ASP A 197 8.46 -12.38 7.09
N SER A 198 9.46 -13.06 6.54
CA SER A 198 10.05 -12.70 5.25
C SER A 198 9.00 -12.66 4.13
N THR A 199 7.97 -13.50 4.21
CA THR A 199 6.85 -13.48 3.28
C THR A 199 6.16 -12.13 3.39
N VAL A 200 5.59 -11.75 4.54
CA VAL A 200 4.87 -10.47 4.73
C VAL A 200 5.63 -9.26 4.18
N ILE A 201 6.96 -9.21 4.33
CA ILE A 201 7.75 -8.08 3.83
C ILE A 201 7.99 -8.15 2.32
N ASP A 202 8.31 -9.33 1.78
CA ASP A 202 8.37 -9.54 0.32
C ASP A 202 7.03 -9.23 -0.36
N LEU A 203 5.92 -9.32 0.39
CA LEU A 203 4.58 -8.95 -0.05
C LEU A 203 4.31 -7.44 0.02
N LEU A 204 5.06 -6.67 0.80
CA LEU A 204 4.92 -5.22 0.88
C LEU A 204 5.79 -4.50 -0.16
N VAL A 205 6.98 -5.06 -0.40
CA VAL A 205 8.04 -4.54 -1.26
C VAL A 205 7.81 -5.05 -2.69
N LEU A 206 7.31 -4.20 -3.58
CA LEU A 206 7.15 -4.54 -5.01
C LEU A 206 8.44 -5.15 -5.59
N LEU A 207 8.25 -6.20 -6.40
CA LEU A 207 9.27 -6.59 -7.38
C LEU A 207 9.43 -5.47 -8.42
N PRO A 208 10.65 -5.25 -8.93
CA PRO A 208 10.90 -4.20 -9.92
C PRO A 208 9.97 -4.34 -11.15
N PRO A 209 9.52 -3.21 -11.72
CA PRO A 209 8.40 -3.15 -12.67
C PRO A 209 8.64 -3.82 -14.03
N GLU A 210 9.83 -4.33 -14.31
CA GLU A 210 10.21 -4.71 -15.66
C GLU A 210 9.54 -6.00 -16.19
N LYS A 211 8.76 -6.73 -15.37
CA LYS A 211 8.04 -7.96 -15.78
C LYS A 211 6.74 -8.22 -14.99
N LEU A 212 5.87 -7.22 -14.91
CA LEU A 212 4.56 -7.37 -14.27
C LEU A 212 3.45 -7.22 -15.29
N VAL A 213 2.55 -8.21 -15.37
CA VAL A 213 1.26 -8.04 -16.06
C VAL A 213 0.26 -7.53 -15.02
N LEU A 214 -0.38 -6.39 -15.31
CA LEU A 214 -1.40 -5.81 -14.44
C LEU A 214 -2.78 -6.21 -14.93
N CYS A 215 -3.54 -6.92 -14.11
CA CYS A 215 -4.92 -7.30 -14.36
C CYS A 215 -5.87 -6.50 -13.44
N SER A 216 -6.96 -5.99 -14.00
CA SER A 216 -7.98 -5.26 -13.22
C SER A 216 -9.38 -5.37 -13.82
N GLY A 217 -10.41 -5.26 -13.00
CA GLY A 217 -11.80 -5.34 -13.44
C GLY A 217 -12.81 -5.19 -12.30
N TYR A 218 -14.09 -5.20 -12.66
CA TYR A 218 -15.22 -5.12 -11.72
C TYR A 218 -16.09 -6.37 -11.84
N ASP A 219 -16.61 -6.86 -10.72
CA ASP A 219 -17.67 -7.88 -10.74
C ASP A 219 -19.03 -7.25 -11.12
N ASP A 220 -20.06 -8.09 -11.26
CA ASP A 220 -21.43 -7.65 -11.59
C ASP A 220 -22.06 -6.73 -10.51
N ASN A 221 -21.48 -6.69 -9.31
CA ASN A 221 -21.90 -5.83 -8.20
C ASN A 221 -21.07 -4.53 -8.11
N GLY A 222 -20.17 -4.27 -9.07
CA GLY A 222 -19.30 -3.10 -9.08
C GLY A 222 -18.12 -3.18 -8.08
N LYS A 223 -17.80 -4.37 -7.56
CA LYS A 223 -16.64 -4.58 -6.69
C LYS A 223 -15.37 -4.72 -7.51
N TYR A 224 -14.37 -3.90 -7.18
CA TYR A 224 -13.12 -3.82 -7.92
C TYR A 224 -12.12 -4.90 -7.51
N THR A 225 -11.46 -5.51 -8.49
CA THR A 225 -10.33 -6.42 -8.30
C THR A 225 -9.16 -5.94 -9.14
N GLN A 226 -7.97 -5.97 -8.57
CA GLN A 226 -6.73 -5.64 -9.25
C GLN A 226 -5.59 -6.49 -8.70
N PHE A 227 -4.81 -7.09 -9.59
CA PHE A 227 -3.57 -7.77 -9.23
C PHE A 227 -2.50 -7.59 -10.29
N GLN A 228 -1.24 -7.72 -9.88
CA GLN A 228 -0.10 -7.90 -10.78
C GLN A 228 0.30 -9.37 -10.77
N VAL A 229 0.89 -9.89 -11.85
CA VAL A 229 1.43 -11.26 -11.87
C VAL A 229 2.85 -11.26 -12.40
N THR A 230 3.71 -12.06 -11.79
CA THR A 230 5.11 -12.25 -12.22
C THR A 230 5.52 -13.72 -12.23
N SER A 231 6.57 -14.04 -12.99
CA SER A 231 7.27 -15.33 -12.95
C SER A 231 8.51 -15.19 -12.07
N LEU A 232 8.68 -16.07 -11.07
CA LEU A 232 9.79 -15.93 -10.11
C LEU A 232 11.11 -16.56 -10.55
N ASN A 233 11.06 -17.62 -11.35
CA ASN A 233 12.23 -18.46 -11.59
C ASN A 233 12.64 -18.43 -13.06
N LYS A 234 13.96 -18.56 -13.31
CA LYS A 234 14.52 -18.80 -14.65
C LYS A 234 13.90 -20.04 -15.32
N ASP A 235 13.43 -20.98 -14.49
CA ASP A 235 12.78 -22.22 -14.92
C ASP A 235 11.28 -22.07 -15.19
N ASN A 236 10.69 -20.88 -14.93
CA ASN A 236 9.30 -20.56 -15.25
C ASN A 236 8.24 -21.50 -14.61
N GLN A 237 8.47 -22.08 -13.43
CA GLN A 237 7.50 -23.05 -12.86
C GLN A 237 6.54 -22.48 -11.82
N THR A 238 6.81 -21.29 -11.27
CA THR A 238 5.97 -20.68 -10.24
C THR A 238 5.63 -19.25 -10.63
N SER A 239 4.34 -18.94 -10.68
CA SER A 239 3.83 -17.58 -10.83
C SER A 239 3.31 -17.07 -9.49
N LYS A 240 3.64 -15.82 -9.16
CA LYS A 240 3.12 -15.11 -7.99
C LYS A 240 2.11 -14.06 -8.44
N PHE A 241 0.97 -14.03 -7.76
CA PHE A 241 -0.11 -13.08 -7.99
C PHE A 241 -0.21 -12.09 -6.85
N PHE A 242 -0.15 -10.82 -7.21
CA PHE A 242 0.03 -9.68 -6.35
C PHE A 242 -1.23 -8.83 -6.30
N PHE A 243 -2.17 -9.15 -5.43
CA PHE A 243 -3.43 -8.42 -5.35
C PHE A 243 -3.24 -7.08 -4.63
N GLN A 244 -3.80 -6.03 -5.23
CA GLN A 244 -3.97 -4.72 -4.60
C GLN A 244 -5.40 -4.58 -4.08
N TYR A 245 -6.36 -5.04 -4.89
CA TYR A 245 -7.77 -5.10 -4.53
C TYR A 245 -8.32 -6.50 -4.83
N LEU A 246 -9.11 -7.05 -3.92
CA LEU A 246 -9.84 -8.30 -4.13
C LEU A 246 -11.29 -8.13 -3.66
N ASN A 247 -12.22 -8.21 -4.60
CA ASN A 247 -13.65 -8.12 -4.32
C ASN A 247 -14.02 -6.82 -3.56
N GLY A 248 -13.44 -5.69 -3.98
CA GLY A 248 -13.64 -4.36 -3.39
C GLY A 248 -12.87 -4.10 -2.10
N ARG A 249 -12.06 -5.05 -1.61
CA ARG A 249 -11.23 -4.89 -0.41
C ARG A 249 -9.78 -4.64 -0.78
N THR A 250 -9.13 -3.68 -0.09
CA THR A 250 -7.69 -3.46 -0.22
C THR A 250 -6.91 -4.59 0.46
N MET A 251 -5.98 -5.20 -0.26
CA MET A 251 -5.15 -6.28 0.23
C MET A 251 -3.88 -5.73 0.89
N LEU A 252 -3.51 -6.23 2.07
CA LEU A 252 -2.30 -5.81 2.79
C LEU A 252 -1.04 -6.35 2.14
N THR A 253 -1.11 -7.60 1.67
CA THR A 253 -0.01 -8.31 1.06
C THR A 253 -0.18 -8.35 -0.45
N ARG A 254 0.79 -7.80 -1.19
CA ARG A 254 0.86 -7.95 -2.64
C ARG A 254 1.29 -9.36 -3.04
N THR A 255 1.17 -10.45 -2.31
CA THR A 255 1.20 -11.79 -2.95
C THR A 255 0.29 -12.73 -2.22
N THR A 256 -0.85 -12.91 -2.83
CA THR A 256 -1.95 -13.66 -2.28
C THR A 256 -1.83 -15.11 -2.73
N LEU A 257 -1.31 -15.35 -3.95
CA LEU A 257 -1.38 -16.66 -4.57
C LEU A 257 -0.08 -17.04 -5.28
N GLU A 258 0.45 -18.21 -4.92
CA GLU A 258 1.49 -18.91 -5.66
C GLU A 258 0.88 -20.09 -6.39
N ILE A 259 1.13 -20.18 -7.69
CA ILE A 259 0.67 -21.30 -8.50
C ILE A 259 1.87 -22.00 -9.09
N ASN A 260 2.05 -23.26 -8.70
CA ASN A 260 3.03 -24.16 -9.30
C ASN A 260 2.41 -24.77 -10.56
N TYR A 261 3.00 -24.53 -11.71
CA TYR A 261 2.51 -25.03 -12.99
C TYR A 261 3.43 -26.11 -13.53
N VAL A 262 2.84 -27.21 -13.99
CA VAL A 262 3.56 -28.44 -14.33
C VAL A 262 4.19 -28.37 -15.75
N SER A 263 3.88 -27.35 -16.55
CA SER A 263 4.39 -27.25 -17.94
C SER A 263 4.62 -25.81 -18.48
N GLY A 264 5.27 -24.93 -17.70
CA GLY A 264 5.64 -23.56 -18.13
C GLY A 264 5.03 -22.44 -17.25
N ALA A 265 5.49 -21.18 -17.39
CA ALA A 265 5.03 -20.11 -16.49
C ALA A 265 3.69 -19.56 -16.95
N ILE A 266 2.69 -19.58 -16.07
CA ILE A 266 1.40 -18.92 -16.28
C ILE A 266 1.57 -17.43 -16.61
N ALA A 267 2.46 -16.72 -15.92
CA ALA A 267 2.75 -15.33 -16.24
C ALA A 267 3.30 -15.15 -17.66
N VAL A 268 4.09 -16.12 -18.15
CA VAL A 268 4.62 -16.13 -19.51
C VAL A 268 3.51 -16.44 -20.51
N GLU A 269 2.57 -17.32 -20.19
CA GLU A 269 1.46 -17.63 -21.10
C GLU A 269 0.40 -16.52 -21.12
N ILE A 270 0.06 -15.93 -19.97
CA ILE A 270 -0.76 -14.70 -19.88
C ILE A 270 -0.09 -13.58 -20.68
N ALA A 271 1.20 -13.29 -20.42
CA ALA A 271 1.91 -12.25 -21.14
C ALA A 271 2.05 -12.56 -22.63
N ARG A 272 2.34 -13.82 -23.01
CA ARG A 272 2.48 -14.26 -24.40
C ARG A 272 1.16 -14.15 -25.15
N GLU A 273 0.04 -14.54 -24.56
CA GLU A 273 -1.29 -14.43 -25.17
C GLU A 273 -1.77 -12.97 -25.26
N LEU A 274 -1.43 -12.13 -24.27
CA LEU A 274 -1.70 -10.69 -24.34
C LEU A 274 -0.85 -10.01 -25.43
N ILE A 275 0.35 -10.50 -25.69
CA ILE A 275 1.30 -9.90 -26.66
C ILE A 275 1.13 -10.50 -28.07
N ASN A 276 0.71 -11.75 -28.21
CA ASN A 276 0.60 -12.44 -29.50
C ASN A 276 -0.54 -13.48 -29.56
N PRO A 277 -1.78 -13.08 -29.89
CA PRO A 277 -3.01 -13.89 -29.80
C PRO A 277 -3.16 -14.99 -30.87
N SER A 278 -2.11 -15.33 -31.62
CA SER A 278 -2.19 -16.27 -32.75
C SER A 278 -2.21 -17.75 -32.33
N HIS A 279 -1.94 -18.08 -31.07
CA HIS A 279 -1.99 -19.46 -30.59
C HIS A 279 -3.40 -19.80 -30.06
N PRO A 280 -4.02 -20.89 -30.53
CA PRO A 280 -5.32 -21.32 -30.01
C PRO A 280 -5.13 -21.90 -28.60
N LEU A 281 -5.80 -21.28 -27.61
CA LEU A 281 -5.89 -21.83 -26.25
C LEU A 281 -6.76 -23.09 -26.27
N GLY A 282 -6.14 -24.28 -26.20
CA GLY A 282 -6.89 -25.52 -26.01
C GLY A 282 -7.63 -25.49 -24.66
N ASN A 283 -8.95 -25.70 -24.66
CA ASN A 283 -9.86 -25.87 -23.50
C ASN A 283 -9.78 -24.87 -22.32
N GLY A 284 -9.02 -23.78 -22.42
CA GLY A 284 -8.82 -22.80 -21.36
C GLY A 284 -7.88 -23.28 -20.24
N ILE A 285 -7.19 -22.34 -19.61
CA ILE A 285 -6.29 -22.61 -18.47
C ILE A 285 -7.08 -22.33 -17.19
N TYR A 286 -7.16 -23.31 -16.30
CA TYR A 286 -7.78 -23.17 -14.99
C TYR A 286 -6.75 -23.33 -13.89
N LEU A 287 -6.65 -22.33 -13.04
CA LEU A 287 -5.67 -22.26 -11.97
C LEU A 287 -6.41 -22.07 -10.67
N VAL A 288 -6.06 -22.84 -9.65
CA VAL A 288 -6.71 -22.76 -8.34
C VAL A 288 -5.64 -22.58 -7.29
N GLY A 289 -5.88 -21.70 -6.34
CA GLY A 289 -5.20 -21.77 -5.07
C GLY A 289 -5.91 -20.99 -3.99
N GLN A 290 -5.16 -20.69 -2.94
CA GLN A 290 -5.69 -20.09 -1.74
C GLN A 290 -4.82 -18.91 -1.37
N THR A 291 -5.46 -17.86 -0.88
CA THR A 291 -4.78 -16.69 -0.35
C THR A 291 -3.91 -17.11 0.83
N LYS A 292 -2.58 -16.98 0.73
CA LYS A 292 -1.64 -17.50 1.74
C LYS A 292 -1.60 -16.67 3.01
N SER A 293 -2.06 -15.43 2.97
CA SER A 293 -1.98 -14.54 4.12
C SER A 293 -3.02 -14.93 5.16
N ALA A 294 -2.58 -15.13 6.42
CA ALA A 294 -3.48 -15.31 7.58
C ALA A 294 -4.47 -14.14 7.76
N PHE A 295 -4.21 -13.02 7.07
CA PHE A 295 -4.95 -11.78 7.09
C PHE A 295 -6.08 -11.74 6.05
N GLU A 296 -5.95 -12.51 4.97
CA GLU A 296 -6.90 -12.56 3.86
C GLU A 296 -7.96 -13.65 4.08
N SER A 297 -8.10 -14.10 5.33
CA SER A 297 -9.02 -15.15 5.81
C SER A 297 -8.88 -16.53 5.12
N GLY A 298 -7.94 -16.71 4.19
CA GLY A 298 -7.79 -17.94 3.43
C GLY A 298 -8.83 -18.08 2.31
N ASP A 299 -9.23 -16.97 1.71
CA ASP A 299 -10.07 -16.91 0.51
C ASP A 299 -9.59 -17.94 -0.55
N ARG A 300 -10.54 -18.65 -1.16
CA ARG A 300 -10.22 -19.60 -2.24
C ARG A 300 -10.44 -18.87 -3.55
N ILE A 301 -9.40 -18.82 -4.37
CA ILE A 301 -9.44 -18.11 -5.65
C ILE A 301 -9.05 -19.06 -6.77
N SER A 302 -9.75 -18.94 -7.89
CA SER A 302 -9.40 -19.62 -9.12
C SER A 302 -9.41 -18.65 -10.29
N LEU A 303 -8.35 -18.69 -11.09
CA LEU A 303 -8.22 -17.90 -12.29
C LEU A 303 -8.53 -18.79 -13.48
N SER A 304 -9.45 -18.37 -14.34
CA SER A 304 -9.68 -18.98 -15.64
C SER A 304 -9.18 -18.05 -16.75
N ILE A 305 -8.45 -18.59 -17.70
CA ILE A 305 -8.00 -17.90 -18.91
C ILE A 305 -8.64 -18.63 -20.08
N SER A 306 -9.45 -17.91 -20.83
CA SER A 306 -10.20 -18.42 -21.98
C SER A 306 -9.98 -17.50 -23.19
N GLN A 307 -10.45 -17.92 -24.36
CA GLN A 307 -10.39 -17.10 -25.57
C GLN A 307 -11.82 -16.72 -25.99
N ASN A 308 -12.05 -15.43 -26.25
CA ASN A 308 -13.30 -14.95 -26.83
C ASN A 308 -13.42 -15.40 -28.30
N ALA A 309 -14.61 -15.26 -28.88
CA ALA A 309 -14.88 -15.61 -30.29
C ALA A 309 -14.01 -14.81 -31.28
N ASP A 310 -13.59 -13.61 -30.89
CA ASP A 310 -12.67 -12.74 -31.65
C ASP A 310 -11.18 -13.07 -31.41
N LYS A 311 -10.90 -14.18 -30.71
CA LYS A 311 -9.56 -14.66 -30.32
C LYS A 311 -8.82 -13.80 -29.29
N THR A 312 -9.46 -12.80 -28.70
CA THR A 312 -8.87 -12.07 -27.58
C THR A 312 -8.85 -12.93 -26.31
N PRO A 313 -7.80 -12.86 -25.47
CA PRO A 313 -7.79 -13.55 -24.19
C PRO A 313 -8.79 -12.90 -23.23
N ARG A 314 -9.56 -13.73 -22.53
CA ARG A 314 -10.44 -13.36 -21.43
C ARG A 314 -9.94 -14.00 -20.14
N VAL A 315 -9.52 -13.16 -19.21
CA VAL A 315 -9.13 -13.59 -17.86
C VAL A 315 -10.32 -13.36 -16.93
N THR A 316 -10.76 -14.40 -16.22
CA THR A 316 -11.82 -14.31 -15.21
C THR A 316 -11.27 -14.80 -13.89
N LEU A 317 -11.43 -14.00 -12.84
CA LEU A 317 -11.14 -14.42 -11.48
C LEU A 317 -12.44 -14.85 -10.82
N HIS A 318 -12.46 -16.08 -10.35
CA HIS A 318 -13.51 -16.62 -9.50
C HIS A 318 -12.97 -16.68 -8.07
N GLY A 319 -13.79 -16.36 -7.09
CA GLY A 319 -13.38 -16.51 -5.70
C GLY A 319 -14.53 -16.79 -4.75
N ARG A 320 -14.18 -17.35 -3.61
CA ARG A 320 -15.04 -17.45 -2.43
C ARG A 320 -14.34 -16.82 -1.24
N SER A 321 -14.95 -15.82 -0.64
CA SER A 321 -14.39 -15.23 0.57
C SER A 321 -14.59 -16.14 1.77
N ALA A 322 -13.53 -16.35 2.54
CA ALA A 322 -13.57 -17.10 3.78
C ALA A 322 -14.17 -16.28 4.94
N LEU A 323 -14.20 -14.94 4.84
CA LEU A 323 -14.78 -14.06 5.85
C LEU A 323 -16.31 -14.19 5.93
N ASP A 324 -16.98 -14.23 4.78
CA ASP A 324 -18.45 -14.20 4.69
C ASP A 324 -19.07 -15.29 3.79
N ASN A 325 -18.25 -16.21 3.25
CA ASN A 325 -18.65 -17.26 2.30
C ASN A 325 -19.24 -16.77 0.96
N SER A 326 -19.20 -15.47 0.67
CA SER A 326 -19.68 -14.92 -0.60
C SER A 326 -18.82 -15.39 -1.77
N THR A 327 -19.45 -15.61 -2.92
CA THR A 327 -18.76 -15.91 -4.19
C THR A 327 -18.71 -14.67 -5.08
N PHE A 328 -17.65 -14.53 -5.87
CA PHE A 328 -17.52 -13.44 -6.83
C PHE A 328 -16.84 -13.92 -8.11
N ASP A 329 -17.26 -13.33 -9.23
CA ASP A 329 -16.69 -13.54 -10.55
C ASP A 329 -16.34 -12.18 -11.14
N THR A 330 -15.07 -11.96 -11.45
CA THR A 330 -14.58 -10.69 -12.02
C THR A 330 -13.94 -10.94 -13.38
N ALA A 331 -14.51 -10.36 -14.43
CA ALA A 331 -13.85 -10.28 -15.73
C ALA A 331 -12.73 -9.24 -15.68
N LEU A 332 -11.53 -9.60 -16.12
CA LEU A 332 -10.33 -8.79 -15.95
C LEU A 332 -9.76 -8.36 -17.30
N THR A 333 -9.33 -7.11 -17.37
CA THR A 333 -8.48 -6.57 -18.42
C THR A 333 -7.04 -6.60 -17.92
N CYS A 334 -6.16 -7.28 -18.65
CA CYS A 334 -4.74 -7.39 -18.33
C CYS A 334 -3.88 -6.62 -19.34
N LYS A 335 -2.82 -5.95 -18.87
CA LYS A 335 -1.90 -5.13 -19.67
C LYS A 335 -0.45 -5.34 -19.26
#